data_AF-A0A8J7NGQ3-F1
#
_entry.id   AF-A0A8J7NGQ3-F1
#
_cell.length_a   1.000
_cell.length_b   1.000
_cell.length_c   1.000
_cell.angle_alpha   90.00
_cell.angle_beta   90.00
_cell.angle_gamma   90.00
#
_symmetry.space_group_name_H-M   'P 1'
#
loop_
_entity.id
_entity.type
_entity.pdbx_description
1 polymer ?
#
loop_
_entity_poly.entity_id
_entity_poly.type
_entity_poly.pdbx_seq_one_letter_code
_entity_poly.pdbx_strand_id
1 'polypeptide(L)'
;MRSGLRAAILAAIFPVAALADGAPPDEAALGLSAPFGAATQVLATADWAASPPALRLSLLDAAGHEVGAIPVPETEAAYFDLRGLTEADVDGDGDGDLVALAEYASGVGPSGAAPYPQAMVWLRGPEGFAPAPGLVETVNGGDDPGDMAALVAAIRAAAGG
;
A
#
# COMPACT_ATOMS: atom_id res chain seq x y z
N MET A 1 -2.68 40.27 -1.28
CA MET A 1 -2.52 39.21 -0.25
C MET A 1 -3.70 38.26 -0.39
N ARG A 2 -3.58 37.18 -1.16
CA ARG A 2 -4.65 36.19 -1.33
C ARG A 2 -4.35 35.01 -0.41
N SER A 3 -5.31 34.80 0.48
CA SER A 3 -5.29 33.85 1.60
C SER A 3 -5.09 32.42 1.10
N GLY A 4 -4.15 31.72 1.73
CA GLY A 4 -3.86 30.31 1.46
C GLY A 4 -4.99 29.43 1.98
N LEU A 5 -5.55 28.62 1.09
CA LEU A 5 -6.38 27.50 1.44
C LEU A 5 -5.45 26.29 1.51
N ARG A 6 -4.92 25.99 2.71
CA ARG A 6 -4.24 24.71 2.95
C ARG A 6 -5.32 23.64 3.03
N ALA A 7 -5.46 22.85 1.98
CA ALA A 7 -6.29 21.65 2.00
C ALA A 7 -5.74 20.71 3.07
N ALA A 8 -6.53 20.48 4.12
CA ALA A 8 -6.25 19.42 5.08
C ALA A 8 -6.64 18.11 4.40
N ILE A 9 -5.66 17.39 3.84
CA ILE A 9 -5.85 16.02 3.36
C ILE A 9 -6.03 15.16 4.61
N LEU A 10 -7.27 14.69 4.80
CA LEU A 10 -7.67 13.82 5.90
C LEU A 10 -7.13 12.42 5.59
N ALA A 11 -6.04 12.00 6.24
CA ALA A 11 -5.58 10.62 6.16
C ALA A 11 -6.65 9.71 6.79
N ALA A 12 -7.42 9.01 5.95
CA ALA A 12 -8.40 8.05 6.42
C ALA A 12 -7.65 6.76 6.81
N ILE A 13 -7.43 6.58 8.12
CA ILE A 13 -6.90 5.34 8.69
C ILE A 13 -8.06 4.35 8.78
N PHE A 14 -8.08 3.35 7.91
CA PHE A 14 -9.08 2.29 7.95
C PHE A 14 -8.59 1.15 8.87
N PRO A 15 -9.36 0.75 9.90
CA PRO A 15 -8.96 -0.33 10.79
C PRO A 15 -9.06 -1.69 10.06
N VAL A 16 -8.01 -2.50 10.16
CA VAL A 16 -8.01 -3.91 9.76
C VAL A 16 -8.96 -4.68 10.67
N ALA A 17 -9.98 -5.32 10.10
CA ALA A 17 -10.76 -6.31 10.83
C ALA A 17 -9.89 -7.56 11.01
N ALA A 18 -9.37 -7.76 12.21
CA ALA A 18 -8.60 -8.96 12.56
C ALA A 18 -9.44 -10.22 12.32
N LEU A 19 -8.99 -11.10 11.43
CA LEU A 19 -9.51 -12.46 11.33
C LEU A 19 -8.74 -13.37 12.28
N ALA A 20 -9.50 -14.12 13.05
CA ALA A 20 -9.04 -15.04 14.08
C ALA A 20 -8.11 -16.13 13.50
N ASP A 21 -7.19 -16.54 14.35
CA ASP A 21 -6.25 -17.65 14.24
C ASP A 21 -6.86 -18.88 13.49
N GLY A 22 -6.36 -19.17 12.28
CA GLY A 22 -6.51 -20.50 11.65
C GLY A 22 -7.59 -20.71 10.58
N ALA A 23 -8.16 -19.68 9.96
CA ALA A 23 -9.03 -19.88 8.78
C ALA A 23 -8.19 -20.15 7.50
N PRO A 24 -8.53 -21.17 6.66
CA PRO A 24 -7.93 -21.31 5.34
C PRO A 24 -8.28 -20.10 4.46
N PRO A 25 -7.37 -19.64 3.58
CA PRO A 25 -7.51 -18.37 2.89
C PRO A 25 -8.31 -18.51 1.60
N ASP A 26 -9.53 -19.04 1.70
CA ASP A 26 -10.54 -18.89 0.67
C ASP A 26 -11.27 -17.57 0.91
N GLU A 27 -10.86 -16.55 0.14
CA GLU A 27 -11.54 -15.27 -0.07
C GLU A 27 -11.81 -14.38 1.17
N ALA A 28 -10.88 -14.32 2.12
CA ALA A 28 -10.83 -13.17 3.02
C ALA A 28 -10.27 -11.95 2.27
N ALA A 29 -11.12 -11.28 1.49
CA ALA A 29 -10.83 -9.95 0.98
C ALA A 29 -10.60 -9.02 2.20
N LEU A 30 -9.33 -8.72 2.50
CA LEU A 30 -8.95 -7.65 3.43
C LEU A 30 -9.20 -6.32 2.72
N GLY A 31 -10.47 -6.01 2.50
CA GLY A 31 -10.94 -4.87 1.73
C GLY A 31 -10.73 -3.56 2.45
N LEU A 32 -9.50 -3.05 2.41
CA LEU A 32 -9.20 -1.68 2.81
C LEU A 32 -9.57 -0.70 1.68
N SER A 33 -10.84 -0.33 1.59
CA SER A 33 -11.30 0.66 0.61
C SER A 33 -11.06 2.09 1.12
N ALA A 34 -10.08 2.80 0.54
CA ALA A 34 -9.95 4.25 0.67
C ALA A 34 -10.55 4.97 -0.54
N PRO A 35 -11.33 6.05 -0.36
CA PRO A 35 -11.73 6.90 -1.50
C PRO A 35 -10.47 7.52 -2.10
N PHE A 36 -10.18 7.19 -3.36
CA PHE A 36 -9.09 7.73 -4.16
C PHE A 36 -9.60 8.89 -5.01
N GLY A 37 -9.30 10.12 -4.59
CA GLY A 37 -9.91 11.31 -5.19
C GLY A 37 -11.45 11.29 -5.18
N ALA A 38 -12.08 11.53 -6.34
CA ALA A 38 -13.52 11.77 -6.43
C ALA A 38 -14.42 10.53 -6.67
N ALA A 39 -13.88 9.33 -6.98
CA ALA A 39 -14.74 8.21 -7.40
C ALA A 39 -14.17 6.77 -7.30
N THR A 40 -12.95 6.53 -6.82
CA THR A 40 -12.28 5.22 -6.95
C THR A 40 -12.00 4.58 -5.59
N GLN A 41 -12.06 3.26 -5.49
CA GLN A 41 -11.61 2.49 -4.30
C GLN A 41 -10.40 1.63 -4.67
N VAL A 42 -9.50 1.39 -3.72
CA VAL A 42 -8.43 0.39 -3.87
C VAL A 42 -8.80 -0.84 -3.05
N LEU A 43 -8.72 -2.02 -3.64
CA LEU A 43 -8.92 -3.30 -2.96
C LEU A 43 -7.58 -4.04 -2.90
N ALA A 44 -7.14 -4.36 -1.68
CA ALA A 44 -5.99 -5.22 -1.45
C ALA A 44 -6.44 -6.67 -1.23
N THR A 45 -5.83 -7.59 -1.98
CA THR A 45 -6.11 -9.03 -1.87
C THR A 45 -4.82 -9.82 -1.87
N ALA A 46 -4.83 -10.94 -1.17
CA ALA A 46 -3.74 -11.89 -1.18
C ALA A 46 -3.96 -12.92 -2.29
N ASP A 47 -2.99 -13.09 -3.16
CA ASP A 47 -2.94 -14.17 -4.15
C ASP A 47 -2.08 -15.32 -3.61
N TRP A 48 -2.72 -16.21 -2.85
CA TRP A 48 -2.07 -17.39 -2.28
C TRP A 48 -1.77 -18.49 -3.30
N ALA A 49 -2.31 -18.37 -4.52
CA ALA A 49 -2.01 -19.29 -5.61
C ALA A 49 -0.74 -18.90 -6.37
N ALA A 50 -0.26 -17.66 -6.22
CA ALA A 50 1.03 -17.23 -6.73
C ALA A 50 2.19 -17.97 -6.03
N SER A 51 3.32 -18.09 -6.73
CA SER A 51 4.54 -18.69 -6.19
C SER A 51 5.72 -17.74 -6.39
N PRO A 52 6.17 -17.03 -5.34
CA PRO A 52 5.62 -17.04 -3.97
C PRO A 52 4.24 -16.34 -3.87
N PRO A 53 3.48 -16.53 -2.77
CA PRO A 53 2.25 -15.77 -2.52
C PRO A 53 2.47 -14.26 -2.66
N ALA A 54 1.52 -13.56 -3.24
CA ALA A 54 1.69 -12.16 -3.64
C ALA A 54 0.54 -11.26 -3.18
N LEU A 55 0.84 -9.98 -2.94
CA LEU A 55 -0.18 -8.94 -2.79
C LEU A 55 -0.69 -8.52 -4.18
N ARG A 56 -2.01 -8.41 -4.32
CA ARG A 56 -2.68 -7.80 -5.47
C ARG A 56 -3.44 -6.57 -5.02
N LEU A 57 -3.37 -5.52 -5.84
CA LEU A 57 -4.07 -4.27 -5.63
C LEU A 57 -4.94 -3.98 -6.85
N SER A 58 -6.26 -3.86 -6.65
CA SER A 58 -7.23 -3.61 -7.71
C SER A 58 -7.89 -2.25 -7.52
N LEU A 59 -8.13 -1.53 -8.61
CA LEU A 59 -8.92 -0.31 -8.66
C LEU A 59 -10.38 -0.68 -8.93
N LEU A 60 -11.28 -0.21 -8.07
CA LEU A 60 -12.71 -0.40 -8.21
C LEU A 60 -13.41 0.93 -8.51
N ASP A 61 -14.44 0.88 -9.36
CA ASP A 61 -15.37 1.99 -9.55
C ASP A 61 -16.31 2.17 -8.33
N ALA A 62 -17.15 3.20 -8.36
CA ALA A 62 -18.12 3.48 -7.29
C ALA A 62 -19.20 2.37 -7.12
N ALA A 63 -19.37 1.49 -8.12
CA ALA A 63 -20.24 0.33 -8.05
C ALA A 63 -19.52 -0.94 -7.56
N GLY A 64 -18.20 -0.85 -7.30
CA GLY A 64 -17.37 -1.96 -6.84
C GLY A 64 -16.82 -2.85 -7.96
N HIS A 65 -16.95 -2.46 -9.23
CA HIS A 65 -16.39 -3.23 -10.34
C HIS A 65 -14.91 -2.92 -10.53
N GLU A 66 -14.11 -3.96 -10.78
CA GLU A 66 -12.70 -3.79 -11.12
C GLU A 66 -12.57 -3.06 -12.47
N VAL A 67 -11.88 -1.92 -12.44
CA VAL A 67 -11.60 -1.07 -13.62
C VAL A 67 -10.11 -1.00 -13.96
N GLY A 68 -9.25 -1.57 -13.10
CA GLY A 68 -7.82 -1.68 -13.35
C GLY A 68 -7.10 -2.39 -12.22
N ALA A 69 -5.85 -2.75 -12.45
CA ALA A 69 -4.94 -3.28 -11.43
C ALA A 69 -3.80 -2.29 -11.20
N ILE A 70 -3.38 -2.16 -9.95
CA ILE A 70 -2.18 -1.40 -9.59
C ILE A 70 -1.00 -2.37 -9.70
N PRO A 71 0.05 -2.03 -10.47
CA PRO A 71 1.18 -2.93 -10.69
C PRO A 71 1.98 -3.11 -9.40
N VAL A 72 1.89 -4.26 -8.74
CA VAL A 72 2.72 -4.56 -7.57
C VAL A 72 4.09 -5.06 -8.05
N PRO A 73 5.22 -4.57 -7.50
CA PRO A 73 6.54 -5.04 -7.87
C PRO A 73 6.69 -6.55 -7.65
N GLU A 74 7.33 -7.24 -8.60
CA GLU A 74 7.71 -8.63 -8.39
C GLU A 74 8.75 -8.73 -7.28
N THR A 75 8.55 -9.66 -6.35
CA THR A 75 9.44 -9.92 -5.23
C THR A 75 9.64 -11.43 -5.07
N GLU A 76 10.85 -11.83 -4.69
CA GLU A 76 11.15 -13.22 -4.35
C GLU A 76 10.64 -13.61 -2.94
N ALA A 77 10.19 -12.61 -2.16
CA ALA A 77 9.64 -12.82 -0.83
C ALA A 77 8.13 -13.11 -0.90
N ALA A 78 7.65 -14.00 -0.02
CA ALA A 78 6.24 -14.32 0.08
C ALA A 78 5.50 -13.24 0.87
N TYR A 79 4.40 -12.74 0.30
CA TYR A 79 3.45 -11.90 1.01
C TYR A 79 2.88 -12.65 2.22
N PHE A 80 2.79 -11.96 3.34
CA PHE A 80 2.29 -12.50 4.61
C PHE A 80 1.05 -11.75 5.11
N ASP A 81 1.14 -10.43 5.23
CA ASP A 81 0.03 -9.59 5.72
C ASP A 81 0.11 -8.16 5.19
N LEU A 82 -1.01 -7.44 5.18
CA LEU A 82 -1.07 -6.01 4.90
C LEU A 82 -1.30 -5.25 6.21
N ARG A 83 -0.31 -4.48 6.64
CA ARG A 83 -0.40 -3.68 7.86
C ARG A 83 -1.15 -2.36 7.66
N GLY A 84 -1.09 -1.80 6.45
CA GLY A 84 -1.76 -0.56 6.13
C GLY A 84 -1.68 -0.18 4.66
N LEU A 85 -2.67 0.60 4.22
CA LEU A 85 -2.78 1.18 2.89
C LEU A 85 -3.39 2.57 3.02
N THR A 86 -2.78 3.58 2.42
CA THR A 86 -3.26 4.96 2.49
C THR A 86 -3.01 5.71 1.18
N GLU A 87 -3.81 6.73 0.94
CA GLU A 87 -3.54 7.77 -0.05
C GLU A 87 -2.77 8.92 0.61
N ALA A 88 -1.73 9.41 -0.05
CA ALA A 88 -1.01 10.62 0.35
C ALA A 88 -0.27 11.20 -0.85
N ASP A 89 -0.38 12.51 -1.07
CA ASP A 89 0.52 13.26 -1.98
C ASP A 89 1.93 13.23 -1.39
N VAL A 90 2.82 12.36 -1.91
CA VAL A 90 4.17 12.16 -1.38
C VAL A 90 5.24 12.84 -2.22
N ASP A 91 4.99 13.12 -3.50
CA ASP A 91 5.92 13.82 -4.39
C ASP A 91 5.61 15.31 -4.56
N GLY A 92 4.48 15.80 -4.04
CA GLY A 92 4.11 17.21 -4.02
C GLY A 92 3.49 17.71 -5.33
N ASP A 93 3.03 16.83 -6.22
CA ASP A 93 2.40 17.21 -7.48
C ASP A 93 0.93 17.67 -7.32
N GLY A 94 0.36 17.44 -6.13
CA GLY A 94 -1.00 17.81 -5.75
C GLY A 94 -2.06 16.73 -5.99
N ASP A 95 -1.68 15.59 -6.57
CA ASP A 95 -2.48 14.38 -6.66
C ASP A 95 -2.12 13.41 -5.52
N GLY A 96 -3.08 12.56 -5.11
CA GLY A 96 -2.83 11.57 -4.07
C GLY A 96 -2.14 10.31 -4.63
N ASP A 97 -1.03 9.91 -4.00
CA ASP A 97 -0.30 8.68 -4.30
C ASP A 97 -0.71 7.53 -3.40
N LEU A 98 -0.41 6.30 -3.79
CA LEU A 98 -0.69 5.13 -2.96
C LEU A 98 0.54 4.72 -2.15
N VAL A 99 0.36 4.50 -0.85
CA VAL A 99 1.38 3.98 0.06
C VAL A 99 0.83 2.76 0.79
N ALA A 100 1.57 1.66 0.72
CA ALA A 100 1.26 0.43 1.44
C ALA A 100 2.40 0.03 2.37
N LEU A 101 2.05 -0.59 3.50
CA LEU A 101 2.97 -1.29 4.38
C LEU A 101 2.51 -2.75 4.49
N ALA A 102 3.29 -3.68 3.97
CA ALA A 102 3.00 -5.10 3.99
C ALA A 102 4.15 -5.87 4.64
N GLU A 103 3.84 -7.04 5.20
CA GLU A 103 4.84 -7.96 5.72
C GLU A 103 5.15 -9.02 4.68
N TYR A 104 6.45 -9.28 4.51
CA TYR A 104 6.96 -10.31 3.61
C TYR A 104 7.92 -11.22 4.36
N ALA A 105 7.99 -12.49 3.95
CA ALA A 105 8.95 -13.45 4.47
C ALA A 105 9.83 -13.98 3.34
N SER A 106 11.14 -14.07 3.59
CA SER A 106 12.05 -14.73 2.64
C SER A 106 11.96 -16.25 2.81
N GLY A 107 11.65 -16.94 1.71
CA GLY A 107 11.35 -18.37 1.72
C GLY A 107 9.92 -18.70 2.21
N VAL A 108 9.46 -19.92 1.92
CA VAL A 108 8.11 -20.40 2.30
C VAL A 108 8.25 -21.67 3.16
N GLY A 109 7.43 -21.80 4.20
CA GLY A 109 7.39 -22.99 5.08
C GLY A 109 8.29 -22.89 6.32
N PRO A 110 8.64 -24.02 6.98
CA PRO A 110 9.37 -24.03 8.27
C PRO A 110 10.78 -23.40 8.23
N SER A 111 11.30 -23.16 7.02
CA SER A 111 12.58 -22.50 6.76
C SER A 111 12.44 -21.02 6.39
N GLY A 112 11.21 -20.49 6.33
CA GLY A 112 10.96 -19.09 6.06
C GLY A 112 11.53 -18.21 7.18
N ALA A 113 12.12 -17.07 6.80
CA ALA A 113 12.49 -16.07 7.78
C ALA A 113 11.25 -15.52 8.50
N ALA A 114 11.45 -14.90 9.67
CA ALA A 114 10.39 -14.11 10.29
C ALA A 114 9.92 -13.02 9.29
N PRO A 115 8.60 -12.77 9.19
CA PRO A 115 8.10 -11.69 8.36
C PRO A 115 8.72 -10.35 8.74
N TYR A 116 9.01 -9.53 7.75
CA TYR A 116 9.55 -8.19 7.89
C TYR A 116 8.70 -7.18 7.12
N PRO A 117 8.54 -5.95 7.64
CA PRO A 117 7.77 -4.92 6.96
C PRO A 117 8.50 -4.43 5.71
N GLN A 118 7.73 -4.17 4.65
CA GLN A 118 8.16 -3.45 3.47
C GLN A 118 7.10 -2.41 3.10
N ALA A 119 7.55 -1.18 2.95
CA ALA A 119 6.80 -0.13 2.30
C ALA A 119 6.77 -0.36 0.78
N MET A 120 5.68 0.05 0.15
CA MET A 120 5.51 0.13 -1.28
C MET A 120 4.83 1.46 -1.61
N VAL A 121 5.29 2.12 -2.68
CA VAL A 121 4.79 3.43 -3.10
C VAL A 121 4.46 3.40 -4.58
N TRP A 122 3.33 3.97 -4.95
CA TRP A 122 2.94 4.19 -6.34
C TRP A 122 2.56 5.64 -6.56
N LEU A 123 3.30 6.32 -7.42
CA LEU A 123 2.99 7.68 -7.81
C LEU A 123 1.82 7.70 -8.77
N ARG A 124 0.90 8.62 -8.55
CA ARG A 124 -0.24 8.83 -9.43
C ARG A 124 0.16 9.76 -10.57
N GLY A 125 -0.25 9.41 -11.77
CA GLY A 125 -0.03 10.22 -12.95
C GLY A 125 -1.19 10.13 -13.94
N PRO A 126 -1.07 10.79 -15.10
CA PRO A 126 -2.14 10.83 -16.10
C PRO A 126 -2.48 9.46 -16.69
N GLU A 127 -1.53 8.52 -16.66
CA GLU A 127 -1.71 7.16 -17.19
C GLU A 127 -2.10 6.13 -16.10
N GLY A 128 -2.22 6.56 -14.84
CA GLY A 128 -2.53 5.68 -13.71
C GLY A 128 -1.42 5.68 -12.65
N PHE A 129 -1.19 4.51 -12.04
CA PHE A 129 -0.22 4.34 -10.95
C PHE A 129 1.08 3.72 -11.46
N ALA A 130 2.21 4.33 -11.12
CA ALA A 130 3.54 3.82 -11.42
C ALA A 130 4.30 3.48 -10.12
N PRO A 131 4.91 2.28 -9.98
CA PRO A 131 5.72 1.96 -8.81
C PRO A 131 6.90 2.93 -8.67
N ALA A 132 7.22 3.33 -7.44
CA ALA A 132 8.31 4.26 -7.14
C ALA A 132 9.41 3.60 -6.30
N PRO A 133 10.18 2.64 -6.86
CA PRO A 133 11.16 1.86 -6.11
C PRO A 133 12.26 2.73 -5.46
N GLY A 134 12.64 3.86 -6.08
CA GLY A 134 13.66 4.75 -5.51
C GLY A 134 13.24 5.41 -4.18
N LEU A 135 11.95 5.71 -4.00
CA LEU A 135 11.42 6.21 -2.72
C LEU A 135 11.39 5.10 -1.66
N VAL A 136 11.08 3.88 -2.09
CA VAL A 136 10.94 2.70 -1.26
C VAL A 136 12.29 2.22 -0.69
N GLU A 137 13.37 2.27 -1.48
CA GLU A 137 14.72 1.89 -1.03
C GLU A 137 15.19 2.70 0.18
N THR A 138 14.86 3.99 0.20
CA THR A 138 15.28 4.90 1.27
C THR A 138 14.56 4.59 2.59
N VAL A 139 13.27 4.24 2.53
CA VAL A 139 12.46 3.99 3.74
C VAL A 139 12.56 2.55 4.24
N ASN A 140 12.74 1.57 3.35
CA ASN A 140 12.92 0.16 3.73
C ASN A 140 14.32 -0.14 4.29
N GLY A 141 15.29 0.75 4.07
CA GLY A 141 16.63 0.65 4.67
C GLY A 141 16.75 1.25 6.08
N GLY A 142 15.69 1.86 6.60
CA GLY A 142 15.63 2.49 7.94
C GLY A 142 15.07 1.59 9.04
N ASP A 143 14.91 2.15 10.25
CA ASP A 143 14.15 1.50 11.33
C ASP A 143 12.68 1.30 10.93
N ASP A 144 12.02 0.29 11.53
CA ASP A 144 10.58 0.02 11.33
C ASP A 144 9.78 1.33 11.43
N PRO A 145 9.05 1.73 10.37
CA PRO A 145 8.32 2.99 10.36
C PRO A 145 7.28 3.08 11.49
N GLY A 146 6.93 1.96 12.14
CA GLY A 146 6.07 1.91 13.32
C GLY A 146 4.60 2.05 12.98
N ASP A 147 4.20 3.14 12.30
CA ASP A 147 2.86 3.36 11.78
C ASP A 147 2.85 4.03 10.38
N MET A 148 1.66 4.06 9.76
CA MET A 148 1.48 4.62 8.41
C MET A 148 1.77 6.13 8.31
N ALA A 149 1.54 6.89 9.39
CA ALA A 149 1.76 8.33 9.36
C ALA A 149 3.27 8.65 9.38
N ALA A 150 4.02 7.93 10.21
CA ALA A 150 5.47 8.01 10.23
C ALA A 150 6.09 7.53 8.91
N LEU A 151 5.55 6.45 8.31
CA LEU A 151 5.97 6.00 6.98
C LEU A 151 5.78 7.08 5.91
N VAL A 152 4.59 7.68 5.82
CA VAL A 152 4.30 8.74 4.84
C VAL A 152 5.21 9.95 5.04
N ALA A 153 5.48 10.33 6.30
CA ALA A 153 6.41 11.42 6.61
C ALA A 153 7.83 11.10 6.14
N ALA A 154 8.31 9.88 6.32
CA ALA A 154 9.63 9.44 5.86
C ALA A 154 9.72 9.43 4.32
N ILE A 155 8.70 8.96 3.62
CA ILE A 155 8.65 8.95 2.14
C ILE A 155 8.72 10.39 1.60
N ARG A 156 7.93 11.31 2.16
CA ARG A 156 7.97 12.74 1.77
C ARG A 156 9.34 13.38 1.99
N ALA A 157 10.00 13.03 3.09
CA ALA A 157 11.35 13.51 3.36
C ALA A 157 12.36 12.99 2.32
N ALA A 158 12.20 11.75 1.85
CA ALA A 158 13.02 11.17 0.79
C ALA A 158 12.74 11.80 -0.59
N ALA A 159 11.49 12.17 -0.88
CA ALA A 159 11.09 12.77 -2.16
C ALA A 159 11.56 14.23 -2.32
N GLY A 160 11.69 14.99 -1.24
CA GLY A 160 12.09 16.41 -1.25
C GLY A 160 13.59 16.67 -1.02
N GLY A 161 14.41 15.62 -0.96
CA GLY A 161 15.87 15.68 -0.72
C GLY A 161 16.71 15.94 -1.97
#